data_AF-A0A5E8CMH7-F1
#
_entry.id   AF-A0A5E8CMH7-F1
#
_cell.length_a   1.000
_cell.length_b   1.000
_cell.length_c   1.000
_cell.angle_alpha   90.00
_cell.angle_beta   90.00
_cell.angle_gamma   90.00
#
_symmetry.space_group_name_H-M   'P 1'
#
loop_
_entity.id
_entity.type
_entity.pdbx_description
1 polymer ?
#
loop_
_entity_poly.entity_id
_entity_poly.type
_entity_poly.pdbx_seq_one_letter_code
_entity_poly.pdbx_strand_id
1 'polypeptide(L)'
;MQKKNLENIILVVLVVLLLLQQIIYTISDFNIFDKLSKFIVIKGRYIEFVLIIVITILGLIIRNKNKNMNVRDKCEFPLPILENKIPINSNVKMNFKVTPFKKVVYWTISPLENIAEKESINQINKYNNAGVVKADEAGNVNIWFRNPELSEMGEIDPNNLFLYIRVEEDVGILGPVTKIAYKAS
;
A
#
# COMPACT_ATOMS: atom_id res chain seq x y z
N MET A 1 16.33 6.33 14.27
CA MET A 1 16.02 6.59 12.85
C MET A 1 17.24 6.38 11.93
N GLN A 2 18.47 6.73 12.34
CA GLN A 2 19.68 6.62 11.50
C GLN A 2 20.11 5.18 11.12
N LYS A 3 19.91 4.19 12.00
CA LYS A 3 20.35 2.79 11.77
C LYS A 3 19.65 2.11 10.57
N LYS A 4 18.35 2.38 10.38
CA LYS A 4 17.53 1.81 9.30
C LYS A 4 17.92 2.36 7.92
N ASN A 5 18.34 3.63 7.88
CA ASN A 5 18.84 4.24 6.65
C ASN A 5 20.21 3.68 6.26
N LEU A 6 21.08 3.43 7.24
CA LEU A 6 22.39 2.82 7.02
C LEU A 6 22.25 1.39 6.45
N GLU A 7 21.35 0.57 7.01
CA GLU A 7 21.08 -0.78 6.52
C GLU A 7 20.58 -0.79 5.07
N ASN A 8 19.68 0.13 4.72
CA ASN A 8 19.18 0.27 3.35
C ASN A 8 20.28 0.74 2.37
N ILE A 9 21.13 1.68 2.79
CA ILE A 9 22.25 2.16 1.96
C ILE A 9 23.25 1.02 1.71
N ILE A 10 23.60 0.26 2.75
CA ILE A 10 24.49 -0.89 2.63
C ILE A 10 23.90 -1.92 1.64
N LEU A 11 22.61 -2.22 1.74
CA LEU A 11 21.94 -3.16 0.85
C LEU A 11 21.99 -2.70 -0.61
N VAL A 12 21.68 -1.43 -0.87
CA VAL A 12 21.70 -0.86 -2.23
C VAL A 12 23.12 -0.89 -2.80
N VAL A 13 24.12 -0.51 -2.02
CA VAL A 13 25.53 -0.57 -2.42
C VAL A 13 25.93 -2.01 -2.78
N LEU A 14 25.50 -2.99 -1.98
CA LEU A 14 25.82 -4.40 -2.21
C LEU A 14 25.16 -4.93 -3.50
N VAL A 15 23.91 -4.55 -3.77
CA VAL A 15 23.23 -4.88 -5.03
C VAL A 15 23.93 -4.25 -6.23
N VAL A 16 24.33 -2.99 -6.14
CA VAL A 16 25.05 -2.30 -7.23
C VAL A 16 26.39 -2.97 -7.51
N LEU A 17 27.13 -3.38 -6.48
CA LEU A 17 28.40 -4.09 -6.64
C LEU A 17 28.22 -5.45 -7.34
N LEU A 18 27.16 -6.19 -7.01
CA LEU A 18 26.85 -7.47 -7.68
C LEU A 18 26.50 -7.26 -9.16
N LEU A 19 25.72 -6.23 -9.48
CA LEU A 19 25.38 -5.90 -10.87
C LEU A 19 26.61 -5.47 -11.67
N LEU A 20 27.49 -4.66 -11.08
CA LEU A 20 28.75 -4.25 -11.71
C LEU A 20 29.66 -5.47 -11.96
N GLN A 21 29.73 -6.41 -11.03
CA GLN A 21 30.49 -7.65 -11.24
C GLN A 21 29.91 -8.47 -12.41
N GLN A 22 28.58 -8.55 -12.54
CA GLN A 22 27.94 -9.28 -13.64
C GLN A 22 28.25 -8.64 -15.01
N ILE A 23 28.27 -7.30 -15.06
CA ILE A 23 28.66 -6.54 -16.27
C ILE A 23 30.12 -6.83 -16.63
N ILE A 24 31.03 -6.74 -15.65
CA ILE A 24 32.46 -7.02 -15.84
C ILE A 24 32.66 -8.45 -16.34
N TYR A 25 31.99 -9.43 -15.73
CA TYR A 25 32.04 -10.83 -16.15
C TYR A 25 31.60 -11.01 -17.61
N THR A 26 30.51 -10.35 -18.01
CA THR A 26 29.96 -10.48 -19.37
C THR A 26 30.88 -9.88 -20.44
N ILE A 27 31.63 -8.82 -20.11
CA ILE A 27 32.50 -8.11 -21.06
C ILE A 27 33.88 -8.76 -21.17
N SER A 28 34.40 -9.32 -20.08
CA SER A 28 35.82 -9.68 -19.96
C SER A 28 36.08 -11.13 -19.57
N ASP A 29 35.02 -11.94 -19.41
CA ASP A 29 35.04 -13.27 -18.79
C ASP A 29 35.75 -13.30 -17.42
N PHE A 30 35.92 -12.12 -16.81
CA PHE A 30 36.66 -11.97 -15.56
C PHE A 30 35.72 -12.17 -14.38
N ASN A 31 35.76 -13.37 -13.81
CA ASN A 31 34.99 -13.67 -12.61
C ASN A 31 35.83 -13.38 -11.34
N ILE A 32 35.53 -12.25 -10.67
CA ILE A 32 36.12 -11.89 -9.37
C ILE A 32 35.90 -13.02 -8.35
N PHE A 33 34.75 -13.70 -8.40
CA PHE A 33 34.46 -14.82 -7.51
C PHE A 33 35.32 -16.05 -7.79
N ASP A 34 35.73 -16.31 -9.04
CA ASP A 34 36.69 -17.39 -9.34
C ASP A 34 38.10 -17.09 -8.83
N LYS A 35 38.49 -15.82 -8.79
CA LYS A 35 39.79 -15.44 -8.20
C LYS A 35 39.75 -15.48 -6.68
N LEU A 36 38.64 -15.05 -6.07
CA LEU A 36 38.44 -15.13 -4.63
C LEU A 36 38.27 -16.59 -4.14
N SER A 37 37.58 -17.43 -4.90
CA SER A 37 37.44 -18.87 -4.62
C SER A 37 38.74 -19.66 -4.79
N LYS A 38 39.72 -19.12 -5.51
CA LYS A 38 41.09 -19.64 -5.54
C LYS A 38 41.91 -19.24 -4.31
N PHE A 39 41.61 -18.08 -3.72
CA PHE A 39 42.27 -17.58 -2.50
C PHE A 39 41.69 -18.20 -1.22
N ILE A 40 40.40 -18.50 -1.23
CA ILE A 40 39.70 -19.19 -0.15
C ILE A 40 39.66 -20.66 -0.55
N VAL A 41 40.43 -21.53 0.12
CA VAL A 41 40.56 -22.98 -0.14
C VAL A 41 39.25 -23.74 0.15
N ILE A 42 38.17 -23.39 -0.55
CA ILE A 42 36.89 -24.07 -0.50
C ILE A 42 36.46 -24.23 -1.95
N LYS A 43 36.70 -25.44 -2.48
CA LYS A 43 36.43 -25.85 -3.85
C LYS A 43 35.08 -25.29 -4.34
N GLY A 44 35.12 -24.60 -5.49
CA GLY A 44 34.09 -23.68 -6.03
C GLY A 44 32.64 -24.18 -6.19
N ARG A 45 32.31 -25.43 -5.82
CA ARG A 45 30.91 -25.90 -5.79
C ARG A 45 30.10 -25.38 -4.60
N TYR A 46 30.76 -25.04 -3.48
CA TYR A 46 30.03 -24.65 -2.27
C TYR A 46 29.69 -23.16 -2.22
N ILE A 47 30.46 -22.30 -2.90
CA ILE A 47 30.23 -20.85 -2.88
C ILE A 47 28.96 -20.48 -3.64
N GLU A 48 28.73 -21.10 -4.81
CA GLU A 48 27.46 -20.94 -5.55
C GLU A 48 26.26 -21.38 -4.69
N PHE A 49 26.39 -22.51 -4.00
CA PHE A 49 25.33 -23.03 -3.12
C PHE A 49 25.05 -22.09 -1.94
N VAL A 50 26.10 -21.53 -1.32
CA VAL A 50 25.97 -20.54 -0.24
C VAL A 50 25.33 -19.25 -0.74
N LEU A 51 25.70 -18.76 -1.92
CA LEU A 51 25.09 -17.56 -2.53
C LEU A 51 23.60 -17.78 -2.83
N ILE A 52 23.23 -18.93 -3.39
CA ILE A 52 21.82 -19.29 -3.66
C ILE A 52 21.03 -19.34 -2.34
N ILE A 53 21.59 -19.91 -1.28
CA ILE A 53 20.96 -19.93 0.05
C ILE A 53 20.77 -18.52 0.59
N VAL A 54 21.78 -17.65 0.51
CA VAL A 54 21.69 -16.26 0.98
C VAL A 54 20.63 -15.48 0.20
N ILE A 55 20.60 -15.59 -1.14
CA ILE A 55 19.58 -14.95 -1.99
C ILE A 55 18.18 -15.47 -1.63
N THR A 56 18.04 -16.78 -1.41
CA THR A 56 16.76 -17.41 -1.04
C THR A 56 16.27 -16.90 0.32
N ILE A 57 17.14 -16.83 1.33
CA ILE A 57 16.82 -16.31 2.66
C ILE A 57 16.44 -14.82 2.58
N LEU A 58 17.19 -14.01 1.83
CA LEU A 58 16.86 -12.59 1.63
C LEU A 58 15.51 -12.42 0.93
N GLY A 59 15.23 -13.22 -0.10
CA GLY A 59 13.93 -13.24 -0.78
C GLY A 59 12.77 -13.62 0.17
N LEU A 60 12.97 -14.59 1.06
CA LEU A 60 11.99 -14.96 2.08
C LEU A 60 11.77 -13.86 3.13
N ILE A 61 12.83 -13.15 3.55
CA ILE A 61 12.73 -12.02 4.48
C ILE A 61 11.96 -10.85 3.84
N ILE A 62 12.23 -10.53 2.58
CA ILE A 62 11.49 -9.51 1.82
C ILE A 62 10.02 -9.92 1.67
N ARG A 63 9.76 -11.18 1.32
CA ARG A 63 8.39 -11.73 1.23
C ARG A 63 7.66 -11.65 2.57
N ASN A 64 8.29 -12.00 3.69
CA ASN A 64 7.66 -11.91 5.01
C ASN A 64 7.44 -10.46 5.46
N LYS A 65 8.34 -9.53 5.15
CA LYS A 65 8.09 -8.09 5.38
C LYS A 65 6.87 -7.60 4.59
N ASN A 66 6.66 -8.12 3.37
CA ASN A 66 5.53 -7.77 2.53
C ASN A 66 4.25 -8.56 2.85
N LYS A 67 4.28 -9.65 3.65
CA LYS A 67 3.06 -10.32 4.12
C LYS A 67 2.21 -9.45 5.06
N ASN A 68 2.82 -8.45 5.68
CA ASN A 68 2.12 -7.46 6.50
C ASN A 68 1.64 -6.25 5.69
N MET A 69 1.92 -6.18 4.38
CA MET A 69 1.16 -5.29 3.51
C MET A 69 -0.17 -6.00 3.26
N ASN A 70 -1.20 -5.61 3.99
CA ASN A 70 -2.55 -6.06 3.72
C ASN A 70 -2.84 -5.80 2.25
N VAL A 71 -3.40 -6.79 1.54
CA VAL A 71 -3.89 -6.64 0.16
C VAL A 71 -4.84 -5.42 0.05
N ARG A 72 -5.50 -5.06 1.16
CA ARG A 72 -6.29 -3.83 1.36
C ARG A 72 -5.53 -2.52 1.08
N ASP A 73 -4.21 -2.46 1.26
CA ASP A 73 -3.42 -1.25 1.04
C ASP A 73 -3.02 -1.04 -0.44
N LYS A 74 -3.22 -2.05 -1.32
CA LYS A 74 -2.73 -2.03 -2.71
C LYS A 74 -3.78 -2.34 -3.80
N CYS A 75 -4.91 -1.65 -3.79
CA CYS A 75 -5.86 -1.63 -4.92
C CYS A 75 -6.89 -2.77 -4.98
N GLU A 76 -7.65 -2.99 -3.91
CA GLU A 76 -9.05 -3.41 -4.14
C GLU A 76 -9.83 -2.15 -4.51
N PHE A 77 -10.03 -1.94 -5.82
CA PHE A 77 -10.83 -0.85 -6.34
C PHE A 77 -12.16 -1.44 -6.82
N PRO A 78 -13.21 -1.41 -5.99
CA PRO A 78 -14.50 -1.89 -6.43
C PRO A 78 -15.06 -1.02 -7.56
N LEU A 79 -15.45 -1.67 -8.64
CA LEU A 79 -16.18 -1.07 -9.74
C LEU A 79 -17.35 -0.16 -9.28
N PRO A 80 -18.18 -0.50 -8.25
CA PRO A 80 -19.28 0.36 -7.80
C PRO A 80 -18.87 1.63 -7.00
N ILE A 81 -17.57 1.87 -6.74
CA ILE A 81 -17.11 3.16 -6.21
C ILE A 81 -17.03 4.23 -7.32
N LEU A 82 -16.85 3.84 -8.59
CA LEU A 82 -16.59 4.77 -9.70
C LEU A 82 -17.79 5.66 -10.08
N GLU A 83 -18.96 5.40 -9.52
CA GLU A 83 -20.12 6.24 -9.73
C GLU A 83 -20.04 7.50 -8.88
N ASN A 84 -20.38 8.64 -9.48
CA ASN A 84 -20.58 9.87 -8.74
C ASN A 84 -21.85 9.72 -7.90
N LYS A 85 -21.68 9.22 -6.67
CA LYS A 85 -22.76 8.99 -5.73
C LYS A 85 -22.44 9.62 -4.38
N ILE A 86 -23.49 10.15 -3.77
CA ILE A 86 -23.50 10.48 -2.34
C ILE A 86 -24.14 9.28 -1.64
N PRO A 87 -23.50 8.70 -0.60
CA PRO A 87 -24.08 7.64 0.21
C PRO A 87 -25.47 8.02 0.74
N ILE A 88 -26.39 7.05 0.74
CA ILE A 88 -27.73 7.21 1.32
C ILE A 88 -27.58 7.47 2.83
N ASN A 89 -28.34 8.44 3.37
CA ASN A 89 -28.28 8.86 4.77
C ASN A 89 -26.91 9.42 5.21
N SER A 90 -26.18 10.09 4.31
CA SER A 90 -24.97 10.82 4.67
C SER A 90 -25.26 11.94 5.67
N ASN A 91 -24.57 11.94 6.81
CA ASN A 91 -24.75 12.91 7.90
C ASN A 91 -23.46 13.66 8.26
N VAL A 92 -22.31 13.25 7.71
CA VAL A 92 -21.03 13.92 7.92
C VAL A 92 -20.54 14.55 6.63
N LYS A 93 -20.12 15.81 6.74
CA LYS A 93 -19.47 16.58 5.68
C LYS A 93 -18.00 16.79 6.03
N MET A 94 -17.11 16.44 5.10
CA MET A 94 -15.68 16.73 5.21
C MET A 94 -15.20 17.55 4.02
N ASN A 95 -14.43 18.60 4.30
CA ASN A 95 -13.91 19.51 3.29
C ASN A 95 -12.39 19.53 3.34
N PHE A 96 -11.75 19.48 2.18
CA PHE A 96 -10.31 19.65 2.03
C PHE A 96 -9.99 20.20 0.64
N LYS A 97 -8.73 20.60 0.45
CA LYS A 97 -8.24 21.10 -0.83
C LYS A 97 -7.34 20.09 -1.52
N VAL A 98 -7.52 19.98 -2.82
CA VAL A 98 -6.66 19.24 -3.76
C VAL A 98 -6.41 20.12 -4.99
N THR A 99 -5.65 19.63 -5.96
CA THR A 99 -5.48 20.32 -7.24
C THR A 99 -6.85 20.50 -7.94
N PRO A 100 -7.15 21.68 -8.52
CA PRO A 100 -8.41 21.94 -9.21
C PRO A 100 -8.79 20.88 -10.23
N PHE A 101 -10.10 20.64 -10.37
CA PHE A 101 -10.71 19.71 -11.33
C PHE A 101 -10.35 18.23 -11.19
N LYS A 102 -9.51 17.83 -10.22
CA LYS A 102 -9.16 16.43 -10.01
C LYS A 102 -10.32 15.64 -9.44
N LYS A 103 -10.46 14.38 -9.89
CA LYS A 103 -11.36 13.42 -9.24
C LYS A 103 -10.77 12.94 -7.92
N VAL A 104 -11.64 12.80 -6.94
CA VAL A 104 -11.31 12.26 -5.63
C VAL A 104 -12.23 11.09 -5.36
N VAL A 105 -11.61 9.94 -5.23
CA VAL A 105 -12.26 8.71 -4.80
C VAL A 105 -12.17 8.65 -3.29
N TYR A 106 -13.28 8.34 -2.63
CA TYR A 106 -13.30 8.17 -1.18
C TYR A 106 -14.09 6.94 -0.76
N TRP A 107 -13.68 6.35 0.35
CA TRP A 107 -14.42 5.31 1.04
C TRP A 107 -14.13 5.35 2.53
N THR A 108 -15.11 4.92 3.31
CA THR A 108 -14.99 4.75 4.74
C THR A 108 -15.79 3.52 5.16
N ILE A 109 -15.69 3.15 6.43
CA ILE A 109 -16.41 1.98 6.94
C ILE A 109 -17.91 2.17 6.77
N SER A 110 -18.59 1.14 6.26
CA SER A 110 -20.05 1.15 6.18
C SER A 110 -20.62 0.65 7.50
N PRO A 111 -21.67 1.30 8.04
CA PRO A 111 -22.37 0.77 9.21
C PRO A 111 -22.97 -0.60 8.90
N LEU A 112 -22.99 -1.49 9.90
CA LEU A 112 -23.64 -2.79 9.79
C LEU A 112 -25.16 -2.57 9.80
N GLU A 113 -25.85 -2.95 8.71
CA GLU A 113 -27.32 -2.81 8.62
C GLU A 113 -28.04 -3.87 9.47
N ASN A 114 -27.38 -4.98 9.84
CA ASN A 114 -27.91 -5.99 10.76
C ASN A 114 -26.83 -6.68 11.60
N ILE A 115 -27.13 -6.95 12.88
CA ILE A 115 -26.25 -7.67 13.82
C ILE A 115 -25.96 -9.10 13.34
N ALA A 116 -26.85 -9.71 12.55
CA ALA A 116 -26.66 -11.02 11.92
C ALA A 116 -25.66 -11.01 10.75
N GLU A 117 -25.31 -9.84 10.20
CA GLU A 117 -24.35 -9.72 9.08
C GLU A 117 -22.89 -9.70 9.55
N LYS A 118 -22.67 -9.67 10.87
CA LYS A 118 -21.38 -9.59 11.56
C LYS A 118 -20.43 -10.75 11.20
N GLU A 119 -20.95 -11.89 10.77
CA GLU A 119 -20.16 -13.07 10.42
C GLU A 119 -19.70 -13.10 8.94
N SER A 120 -20.27 -12.27 8.08
CA SER A 120 -19.89 -12.25 6.67
C SER A 120 -18.85 -11.16 6.39
N ILE A 121 -17.57 -11.53 6.48
CA ILE A 121 -16.41 -10.72 6.02
C ILE A 121 -16.63 -10.18 4.57
N ASN A 122 -17.52 -10.81 3.80
CA ASN A 122 -17.94 -10.39 2.47
C ASN A 122 -18.76 -9.10 2.38
N GLN A 123 -19.27 -8.53 3.48
CA GLN A 123 -20.10 -7.31 3.41
C GLN A 123 -19.33 -5.99 3.51
N ILE A 124 -18.04 -6.01 3.85
CA ILE A 124 -17.12 -4.89 3.60
C ILE A 124 -17.11 -4.53 2.09
N ASN A 125 -17.56 -5.43 1.22
CA ASN A 125 -17.61 -5.27 -0.23
C ASN A 125 -18.79 -4.48 -0.79
N LYS A 126 -19.71 -3.94 0.03
CA LYS A 126 -20.85 -3.19 -0.54
C LYS A 126 -20.51 -1.74 -0.91
N TYR A 127 -19.42 -1.16 -0.37
CA TYR A 127 -18.99 0.22 -0.70
C TYR A 127 -20.14 1.23 -0.75
N ASN A 128 -21.10 1.03 0.17
CA ASN A 128 -22.28 1.88 0.31
C ASN A 128 -21.88 3.25 0.86
N ASN A 129 -20.81 3.29 1.66
CA ASN A 129 -20.24 4.49 2.23
C ASN A 129 -18.97 4.95 1.47
N ALA A 130 -19.09 5.04 0.15
CA ALA A 130 -18.00 5.41 -0.74
C ALA A 130 -18.55 6.14 -1.98
N GLY A 131 -17.68 6.83 -2.71
CA GLY A 131 -18.05 7.49 -3.96
C GLY A 131 -16.90 8.22 -4.62
N VAL A 132 -17.23 8.96 -5.68
CA VAL A 132 -16.31 9.86 -6.39
C VAL A 132 -16.89 11.26 -6.40
N VAL A 133 -16.07 12.24 -6.04
CA VAL A 133 -16.37 13.67 -6.20
C VAL A 133 -15.31 14.33 -7.07
N LYS A 134 -15.62 15.49 -7.64
CA LYS A 134 -14.67 16.28 -8.41
C LYS A 134 -14.38 17.57 -7.66
N ALA A 135 -13.10 17.94 -7.57
CA ALA A 135 -12.70 19.23 -7.02
C ALA A 135 -13.21 20.38 -7.89
N ASP A 136 -13.61 21.48 -7.27
CA ASP A 136 -14.03 22.69 -7.97
C ASP A 136 -12.84 23.45 -8.60
N GLU A 137 -13.12 24.60 -9.22
CA GLU A 137 -12.11 25.45 -9.87
C GLU A 137 -11.05 25.99 -8.89
N ALA A 138 -11.41 26.10 -7.61
CA ALA A 138 -10.52 26.52 -6.53
C ALA A 138 -9.86 25.34 -5.80
N GLY A 139 -10.10 24.11 -6.28
CA GLY A 139 -9.56 22.89 -5.68
C GLY A 139 -10.30 22.40 -4.43
N ASN A 140 -11.46 22.95 -4.10
CA ASN A 140 -12.22 22.49 -2.94
C ASN A 140 -12.97 21.21 -3.25
N VAL A 141 -12.96 20.30 -2.28
CA VAL A 141 -13.65 19.01 -2.33
C VAL A 141 -14.60 18.95 -1.15
N ASN A 142 -15.87 18.64 -1.42
CA ASN A 142 -16.89 18.42 -0.39
C ASN A 142 -17.30 16.95 -0.44
N ILE A 143 -16.96 16.19 0.59
CA ILE A 143 -17.31 14.77 0.72
C ILE A 143 -18.42 14.63 1.73
N TRP A 144 -19.42 13.82 1.38
CA TRP A 144 -20.52 13.44 2.25
C TRP A 144 -20.47 11.94 2.47
N PHE A 145 -20.53 11.50 3.72
CA PHE A 145 -20.56 10.10 4.08
C PHE A 145 -21.42 9.87 5.32
N ARG A 146 -21.81 8.62 5.55
CA ARG A 146 -22.56 8.22 6.73
C ARG A 146 -21.58 7.91 7.86
N ASN A 147 -21.72 8.57 8.99
CA ASN A 147 -21.03 8.15 10.21
C ASN A 147 -21.70 6.89 10.75
N PRO A 148 -20.94 5.84 11.12
CA PRO A 148 -21.54 4.69 11.78
C PRO A 148 -22.03 5.08 13.18
N GLU A 149 -23.14 4.52 13.63
CA GLU A 149 -23.51 4.58 15.04
C GLU A 149 -22.65 3.61 15.86
N LEU A 150 -22.46 3.88 17.16
CA LEU A 150 -21.67 3.00 18.04
C LEU A 150 -22.19 1.55 18.06
N SER A 151 -23.51 1.38 17.99
CA SER A 151 -24.20 0.09 17.89
C SER A 151 -23.86 -0.68 16.61
N GLU A 152 -23.53 0.03 15.53
CA GLU A 152 -23.25 -0.50 14.20
C GLU A 152 -21.75 -0.82 13.99
N MET A 153 -20.88 -0.40 14.92
CA MET A 153 -19.42 -0.56 14.80
C MET A 153 -18.88 -1.91 15.28
N GLY A 154 -19.65 -2.71 16.00
CA GLY A 154 -19.16 -3.98 16.53
C GLY A 154 -17.93 -3.80 17.43
N GLU A 155 -16.78 -4.36 17.04
CA GLU A 155 -15.50 -4.28 17.78
C GLU A 155 -14.59 -3.13 17.31
N ILE A 156 -15.05 -2.27 16.39
CA ILE A 156 -14.25 -1.16 15.86
C ILE A 156 -14.20 -0.03 16.89
N ASP A 157 -13.00 0.45 17.19
CA ASP A 157 -12.79 1.58 18.09
C ASP A 157 -13.36 2.87 17.47
N PRO A 158 -14.35 3.52 18.10
CA PRO A 158 -14.94 4.76 17.60
C PRO A 158 -13.95 5.94 17.54
N ASN A 159 -12.82 5.84 18.23
CA ASN A 159 -11.74 6.84 18.17
C ASN A 159 -10.77 6.61 17.01
N ASN A 160 -10.89 5.50 16.29
CA ASN A 160 -9.93 5.07 15.27
C ASN A 160 -10.59 4.90 13.90
N LEU A 161 -11.46 5.84 13.53
CA LEU A 161 -12.14 5.86 12.25
C LEU A 161 -11.35 6.67 11.22
N PHE A 162 -11.27 6.15 10.00
CA PHE A 162 -10.52 6.78 8.91
C PHE A 162 -11.37 6.88 7.65
N LEU A 163 -11.37 8.07 7.05
CA LEU A 163 -11.76 8.28 5.67
C LEU A 163 -10.53 8.02 4.79
N TYR A 164 -10.67 7.12 3.83
CA TYR A 164 -9.64 6.82 2.87
C TYR A 164 -9.93 7.57 1.58
N ILE A 165 -8.92 8.24 1.03
CA ILE A 165 -9.06 8.98 -0.22
C ILE A 165 -7.93 8.63 -1.20
N ARG A 166 -8.24 8.70 -2.50
CA ARG A 166 -7.26 8.77 -3.58
C ARG A 166 -7.60 9.94 -4.49
N VAL A 167 -6.59 10.70 -4.86
CA VAL A 167 -6.73 11.84 -5.77
C VAL A 167 -6.17 11.44 -7.13
N GLU A 168 -6.84 11.83 -8.20
CA GLU A 168 -6.34 11.66 -9.57
C GLU A 168 -5.06 12.50 -9.76
N GLU A 169 -3.95 11.83 -10.07
CA GLU A 169 -2.67 12.49 -10.37
C GLU A 169 -2.62 12.87 -11.86
N ASP A 170 -2.98 11.92 -12.72
CA ASP A 170 -3.06 12.08 -14.17
C ASP A 170 -4.31 11.36 -14.72
N VAL A 171 -4.65 11.56 -15.99
CA VAL A 171 -5.87 11.00 -16.59
C VAL A 171 -5.88 9.47 -16.45
N GLY A 172 -6.79 8.97 -15.60
CA GLY A 172 -6.91 7.54 -15.31
C GLY A 172 -5.87 6.98 -14.32
N ILE A 173 -5.00 7.81 -13.75
CA ILE A 173 -4.01 7.42 -12.73
C ILE A 173 -4.45 7.99 -11.37
N LEU A 174 -4.68 7.08 -10.42
CA LEU A 174 -4.94 7.42 -9.04
C LEU A 174 -3.65 7.45 -8.23
N GLY A 175 -3.49 8.50 -7.44
CA GLY A 175 -2.41 8.63 -6.48
C GLY A 175 -2.54 7.68 -5.27
N PRO A 176 -1.61 7.77 -4.33
CA PRO A 176 -1.58 6.91 -3.15
C PRO A 176 -2.81 7.12 -2.25
N VAL A 177 -3.11 6.10 -1.45
CA VAL A 177 -4.16 6.18 -0.43
C VAL A 177 -3.73 7.14 0.67
N THR A 178 -4.52 8.18 0.90
CA THR A 178 -4.37 9.06 2.07
C THR A 178 -5.46 8.73 3.08
N LYS A 179 -5.10 8.67 4.37
CA LYS A 179 -6.02 8.38 5.47
C LYS A 179 -6.27 9.67 6.26
N ILE A 180 -7.54 10.02 6.46
CA ILE A 180 -7.95 11.17 7.25
C ILE A 180 -8.74 10.65 8.45
N ALA A 181 -8.25 10.90 9.66
CA ALA A 181 -8.94 10.50 10.88
C ALA A 181 -10.18 11.36 11.10
N TYR A 182 -11.27 10.74 11.56
CA TYR A 182 -12.47 11.43 12.03
C TYR A 182 -13.02 10.74 13.27
N LYS A 183 -13.88 11.44 14.02
CA LYS A 183 -14.56 10.88 15.19
C LYS A 183 -16.01 10.64 14.86
N ALA A 184 -16.55 9.56 15.40
CA ALA A 184 -17.98 9.37 15.38
C ALA A 184 -18.67 10.40 16.27
N SER A 185 -19.68 11.06 15.70
CA SER A 185 -20.65 11.92 16.37
C SER A 185 -21.82 11.12 16.90
#